data_AF-A0A7V2DYI1-F1
#
_entry.id   AF-A0A7V2DYI1-F1
#
_cell.length_a   1.000
_cell.length_b   1.000
_cell.length_c   1.000
_cell.angle_alpha   90.00
_cell.angle_beta   90.00
_cell.angle_gamma   90.00
#
_symmetry.space_group_name_H-M   'P 1'
#
loop_
_entity.id
_entity.type
_entity.pdbx_description
1 polymer ?
#
loop_
_entity_poly.entity_id
_entity_poly.type
_entity_poly.pdbx_seq_one_letter_code
_entity_poly.pdbx_strand_id
1 'polypeptide(L)'
;TLEVHPDRMWASLEAGFSQATDLAEYVMQTCGVDYRTAYLVVGDAVRAAAGSGLRGMDLTGEMLEEAARARIGRPLGLADRDLREVLDPRAIVRTRTSPGGAAPPVVRAMAGDVRTRAEDLRGEAERRLAASREAEAALIGRAEGVVRG
;
A
#
# COMPACT_ATOMS: atom_id res chain seq x y z
N THR A 1 -1.60 20.35 -12.68
CA THR A 1 -0.75 19.31 -12.06
C THR A 1 -1.50 18.71 -10.88
N LEU A 2 -1.16 17.49 -10.44
CA LEU A 2 -1.73 16.92 -9.22
C LEU A 2 -0.99 17.50 -7.99
N GLU A 3 -1.75 17.85 -6.95
CA GLU A 3 -1.23 18.34 -5.68
C GLU A 3 -1.46 17.28 -4.58
N VAL A 4 -0.43 17.03 -3.78
CA VAL A 4 -0.48 16.10 -2.65
C VAL A 4 -0.59 16.92 -1.37
N HIS A 5 -1.54 16.57 -0.50
CA HIS A 5 -1.74 17.19 0.81
C HIS A 5 -1.44 16.16 1.92
N PRO A 6 -0.17 16.00 2.34
CA PRO A 6 0.24 14.95 3.28
C PRO A 6 -0.51 15.02 4.61
N ASP A 7 -0.72 16.23 5.13
CA ASP A 7 -1.39 16.43 6.42
C ASP A 7 -2.85 15.99 6.38
N ARG A 8 -3.55 16.28 5.26
CA ARG A 8 -4.93 15.82 5.06
C ARG A 8 -5.00 14.30 4.91
N MET A 9 -4.05 13.69 4.20
CA MET A 9 -3.98 12.23 4.08
C MET A 9 -3.73 11.58 5.44
N TRP A 10 -2.83 12.15 6.25
CA TRP A 10 -2.54 11.67 7.60
C TRP A 10 -3.75 11.83 8.52
N ALA A 11 -4.41 12.99 8.53
CA ALA A 11 -5.61 13.23 9.32
C ALA A 11 -6.74 12.25 9.00
N SER A 12 -6.96 11.94 7.71
CA SER A 12 -7.94 10.91 7.29
C SER A 12 -7.57 9.52 7.80
N LEU A 13 -6.28 9.20 7.86
CA LEU A 13 -5.77 7.92 8.34
C LEU A 13 -5.93 7.80 9.85
N GLU A 14 -5.57 8.84 10.60
CA GLU A 14 -5.72 8.91 12.05
C GLU A 14 -7.19 8.87 12.48
N ALA A 15 -8.10 9.49 11.72
CA ALA A 15 -9.54 9.44 12.01
C ALA A 15 -10.19 8.09 11.68
N GLY A 16 -9.49 7.22 10.94
CA GLY A 16 -10.01 5.95 10.46
C GLY A 16 -9.63 4.74 11.32
N PHE A 17 -9.95 3.57 10.76
CA PHE A 17 -9.65 2.24 11.32
C PHE A 17 -8.99 1.34 10.27
N SER A 18 -8.21 1.91 9.35
CA SER A 18 -7.56 1.17 8.25
C SER A 18 -6.64 0.03 8.71
N GLN A 19 -6.13 0.12 9.94
CA GLN A 19 -5.28 -0.87 10.61
C GLN A 19 -6.07 -2.06 11.19
N ALA A 20 -7.40 -2.08 11.13
CA ALA A 20 -8.21 -3.15 11.73
C ALA A 20 -7.86 -4.53 11.16
N THR A 21 -7.48 -4.61 9.88
CA THR A 21 -7.04 -5.87 9.27
C THR A 21 -5.74 -6.39 9.89
N ASP A 22 -4.74 -5.51 10.06
CA ASP A 22 -3.48 -5.85 10.73
C ASP A 22 -3.70 -6.25 12.19
N LEU A 23 -4.60 -5.55 12.89
CA LEU A 23 -4.94 -5.90 14.25
C LEU A 23 -5.61 -7.29 14.33
N ALA A 24 -6.48 -7.64 13.39
CA ALA A 24 -7.09 -8.96 13.32
C ALA A 24 -6.05 -10.06 13.05
N GLU A 25 -5.10 -9.81 12.16
CA GLU A 25 -3.98 -10.72 11.93
C GLU A 25 -3.11 -10.88 13.18
N TYR A 26 -2.79 -9.79 13.87
CA TYR A 26 -2.05 -9.83 15.14
C TYR A 26 -2.78 -10.62 16.22
N VAL A 27 -4.10 -10.41 16.38
CA VAL A 27 -4.92 -11.15 17.35
C VAL A 27 -4.93 -12.64 17.01
N MET A 28 -5.12 -12.99 15.74
CA MET A 28 -5.07 -14.38 15.26
C MET A 28 -3.74 -15.05 15.63
N GLN A 29 -2.62 -14.42 15.28
CA GLN A 29 -1.29 -14.96 15.50
C GLN A 29 -0.91 -15.03 16.99
N THR A 30 -1.21 -13.98 17.75
CA THR A 30 -0.80 -13.86 19.16
C THR A 30 -1.69 -14.67 20.10
N CYS A 31 -2.99 -14.79 19.81
CA CYS A 31 -3.97 -15.41 20.70
C CYS A 31 -4.38 -16.83 20.27
N GLY A 32 -3.89 -17.31 19.12
CA GLY A 32 -4.15 -18.66 18.63
C GLY A 32 -5.63 -18.92 18.28
N VAL A 33 -6.35 -17.88 17.84
CA VAL A 33 -7.73 -18.00 17.33
C VAL A 33 -7.72 -18.03 15.80
N ASP A 34 -8.76 -18.57 15.16
CA ASP A 34 -8.86 -18.50 13.70
C ASP A 34 -9.12 -17.06 13.22
N TYR A 35 -8.79 -16.79 11.95
CA TYR A 35 -8.91 -15.45 11.38
C TYR A 35 -10.33 -14.88 11.44
N ARG A 36 -11.37 -15.71 11.25
CA ARG A 36 -12.76 -15.25 11.29
C ARG A 36 -13.10 -14.79 12.71
N THR A 37 -12.70 -15.55 13.72
CA THR A 37 -12.85 -15.14 15.12
C THR A 37 -12.13 -13.83 15.42
N ALA A 38 -10.86 -13.71 15.05
CA ALA A 38 -10.08 -12.49 15.27
C ALA A 38 -10.72 -11.27 14.56
N TYR A 39 -11.10 -11.42 13.30
CA TYR A 39 -11.76 -10.39 12.50
C TYR A 39 -13.08 -9.92 13.15
N LEU A 40 -13.87 -10.85 13.67
CA LEU A 40 -15.15 -10.54 14.31
C LEU A 40 -14.98 -9.84 15.66
N VAL A 41 -13.99 -10.23 16.46
CA VAL A 41 -13.66 -9.57 17.74
C VAL A 41 -13.14 -8.16 17.50
N VAL A 42 -12.15 -8.01 16.61
CA VAL A 42 -11.61 -6.70 16.25
C VAL A 42 -12.70 -5.80 15.66
N GLY A 43 -13.58 -6.36 14.82
CA GLY A 43 -14.72 -5.63 14.26
C GLY A 43 -15.71 -5.13 15.32
N ASP A 44 -15.94 -5.89 16.39
CA ASP A 44 -16.76 -5.43 17.52
C ASP A 44 -16.07 -4.29 18.29
N ALA A 45 -14.77 -4.46 18.60
CA ALA A 45 -13.98 -3.43 19.28
C ALA A 45 -13.92 -2.12 18.48
N VAL A 46 -13.72 -2.20 17.16
CA VAL A 46 -13.75 -1.05 16.24
C VAL A 46 -15.11 -0.37 16.26
N ARG A 47 -16.21 -1.13 16.22
CA ARG A 47 -17.57 -0.54 16.27
C ARG A 47 -17.82 0.18 17.60
N ALA A 48 -17.41 -0.40 18.72
CA ALA A 48 -17.52 0.21 20.03
C ALA A 48 -16.66 1.49 20.13
N ALA A 49 -15.41 1.43 19.66
CA ALA A 49 -14.51 2.58 19.61
C ALA A 49 -15.10 3.74 18.80
N ALA A 50 -15.56 3.45 17.58
CA ALA A 50 -16.17 4.43 16.70
C ALA A 50 -17.43 5.06 17.31
N GLY A 51 -18.28 4.24 17.95
CA GLY A 51 -19.47 4.71 18.67
C GLY A 51 -19.16 5.64 19.84
N SER A 52 -17.97 5.51 20.42
CA SER A 52 -17.47 6.36 21.51
C SER A 52 -16.61 7.54 21.03
N GLY A 53 -16.52 7.78 19.72
CA GLY A 53 -15.72 8.87 19.15
C GLY A 53 -14.21 8.66 19.24
N LEU A 54 -13.76 7.44 19.51
CA LEU A 54 -12.34 7.07 19.52
C LEU A 54 -11.84 6.80 18.10
N ARG A 55 -10.54 7.01 17.90
CA ARG A 55 -9.86 6.65 16.64
C ARG A 55 -9.40 5.21 16.70
N GLY A 56 -9.07 4.63 15.55
CA GLY A 56 -8.50 3.28 15.54
C GLY A 56 -7.16 3.18 16.28
N MET A 57 -6.40 4.28 16.37
CA MET A 57 -5.13 4.32 17.09
C MET A 57 -5.31 4.34 18.61
N ASP A 58 -6.53 4.65 19.08
CA ASP A 58 -6.90 4.70 20.49
C ASP A 58 -7.43 3.34 20.98
N LEU A 59 -7.50 2.31 20.12
CA LEU A 59 -7.88 0.95 20.51
C LEU A 59 -6.92 0.40 21.56
N THR A 60 -7.46 -0.21 22.60
CA THR A 60 -6.67 -0.83 23.66
C THR A 60 -6.87 -2.35 23.73
N GLY A 61 -5.97 -3.03 24.42
CA GLY A 61 -6.12 -4.45 24.73
C GLY A 61 -7.39 -4.75 25.51
N GLU A 62 -7.78 -3.86 26.43
CA GLU A 62 -9.01 -3.98 27.22
C GLU A 62 -10.27 -3.97 26.35
N MET A 63 -10.30 -3.13 25.30
CA MET A 63 -11.42 -3.11 24.36
C MET A 63 -11.52 -4.41 23.57
N LEU A 64 -10.39 -5.03 23.23
CA LEU A 64 -10.36 -6.34 22.59
C LEU A 64 -10.82 -7.45 23.55
N GLU A 65 -10.50 -7.34 24.84
CA GLU A 65 -10.96 -8.27 25.87
C GLU A 65 -12.48 -8.22 26.06
N GLU A 66 -13.04 -7.03 26.15
CA GLU A 66 -14.49 -6.84 26.25
C GLU A 66 -15.20 -7.45 25.04
N ALA A 67 -14.72 -7.12 23.83
CA ALA A 67 -15.24 -7.68 22.58
C ALA A 67 -15.11 -9.21 22.54
N ALA A 68 -13.99 -9.77 22.99
CA ALA A 68 -13.79 -11.22 23.02
C ALA A 68 -14.73 -11.91 24.01
N ARG A 69 -14.90 -11.36 25.22
CA ARG A 69 -15.84 -11.90 26.21
C ARG A 69 -17.27 -11.93 25.66
N ALA A 70 -17.69 -10.87 24.98
CA ALA A 70 -19.01 -10.81 24.37
C ALA A 70 -19.17 -11.77 23.17
N ARG A 71 -18.14 -11.90 22.33
CA ARG A 71 -18.21 -12.67 21.07
C ARG A 71 -17.99 -14.16 21.24
N ILE A 72 -16.96 -14.55 22.01
CA ILE A 72 -16.49 -15.92 22.14
C ILE A 72 -16.53 -16.45 23.58
N GLY A 73 -17.06 -15.67 24.52
CA GLY A 73 -17.25 -16.09 25.92
C GLY A 73 -15.97 -16.22 26.74
N ARG A 74 -14.81 -15.83 26.20
CA ARG A 74 -13.51 -15.91 26.89
C ARG A 74 -12.59 -14.74 26.54
N PRO A 75 -11.67 -14.35 27.45
CA PRO A 75 -10.65 -13.35 27.18
C PRO A 75 -9.62 -13.82 26.15
N LEU A 76 -8.90 -12.85 25.57
CA LEU A 76 -7.77 -13.07 24.65
C LEU A 76 -6.40 -13.00 25.34
N GLY A 77 -6.30 -12.44 26.54
CA GLY A 77 -5.03 -12.19 27.24
C GLY A 77 -4.27 -10.96 26.71
N LEU A 78 -5.01 -9.94 26.26
CA LEU A 78 -4.46 -8.72 25.63
C LEU A 78 -4.57 -7.46 26.47
N ALA A 79 -5.26 -7.46 27.62
CA ALA A 79 -5.50 -6.25 28.43
C ALA A 79 -4.27 -5.35 28.60
N ASP A 80 -3.15 -5.94 29.04
CA ASP A 80 -1.89 -5.22 29.32
C ASP A 80 -0.94 -5.15 28.12
N ARG A 81 -1.38 -5.54 26.91
CA ARG A 81 -0.53 -5.53 25.72
C ARG A 81 -0.43 -4.13 25.14
N ASP A 82 0.80 -3.72 24.88
CA ASP A 82 1.08 -2.52 24.11
C ASP A 82 0.72 -2.75 22.63
N LEU A 83 -0.36 -2.11 22.19
CA LEU A 83 -0.82 -2.19 20.80
C LEU A 83 -0.31 -1.04 19.92
N ARG A 84 0.50 -0.11 20.45
CA ARG A 84 0.92 1.10 19.72
C ARG A 84 1.58 0.78 18.39
N GLU A 85 2.41 -0.26 18.34
CA GLU A 85 3.11 -0.66 17.12
C GLU A 85 2.16 -1.26 16.08
N VAL A 86 1.29 -2.20 16.47
CA VAL A 86 0.34 -2.84 15.53
C VAL A 86 -0.75 -1.88 15.06
N LEU A 87 -1.03 -0.82 15.84
CA LEU A 87 -2.00 0.20 15.48
C LEU A 87 -1.40 1.36 14.66
N ASP A 88 -0.07 1.47 14.57
CA ASP A 88 0.60 2.54 13.81
C ASP A 88 0.57 2.25 12.30
N PRO A 89 -0.13 3.06 11.49
CA PRO A 89 -0.16 2.87 10.04
C PRO A 89 1.23 2.93 9.38
N ARG A 90 2.18 3.67 9.94
CA ARG A 90 3.55 3.72 9.42
C ARG A 90 4.31 2.44 9.73
N ALA A 91 4.11 1.85 10.91
CA ALA A 91 4.63 0.53 11.23
C ALA A 91 4.06 -0.52 10.27
N ILE A 92 2.74 -0.54 10.06
CA ILE A 92 2.07 -1.43 9.11
C ILE A 92 2.65 -1.30 7.70
N VAL A 93 2.80 -0.08 7.17
CA VAL A 93 3.38 0.11 5.83
C VAL A 93 4.81 -0.44 5.74
N ARG A 94 5.61 -0.32 6.80
CA ARG A 94 6.98 -0.85 6.84
C ARG A 94 7.04 -2.38 6.80
N THR A 95 6.00 -3.09 7.25
CA THR A 95 5.97 -4.57 7.20
C THR A 95 5.65 -5.13 5.81
N ARG A 96 5.12 -4.31 4.89
CA ARG A 96 4.72 -4.75 3.54
C ARG A 96 5.91 -4.86 2.59
N THR A 97 6.84 -5.76 2.90
CA THR A 97 8.13 -5.93 2.19
C THR A 97 8.11 -6.97 1.07
N SER A 98 7.01 -7.72 0.89
CA SER A 98 6.85 -8.65 -0.22
C SER A 98 6.87 -7.94 -1.58
N PRO A 99 7.17 -8.63 -2.69
CA PRO A 99 7.08 -8.05 -4.03
C PRO A 99 5.72 -7.40 -4.28
N GLY A 100 5.72 -6.14 -4.72
CA GLY A 100 4.49 -5.34 -4.89
C GLY A 100 3.98 -4.65 -3.63
N GLY A 101 4.65 -4.82 -2.49
CA GLY A 101 4.28 -4.24 -1.20
C GLY A 101 4.54 -2.73 -1.09
N ALA A 102 3.87 -2.12 -0.10
CA ALA A 102 3.89 -0.68 0.12
C ALA A 102 5.12 -0.17 0.92
N ALA A 103 5.98 -1.05 1.41
CA ALA A 103 7.14 -0.63 2.18
C ALA A 103 8.04 0.31 1.36
N PRO A 104 8.56 1.40 1.94
CA PRO A 104 9.38 2.38 1.21
C PRO A 104 10.54 1.79 0.39
N PRO A 105 11.34 0.81 0.87
CA PRO A 105 12.37 0.21 0.03
C PRO A 105 11.80 -0.55 -1.19
N VAL A 106 10.65 -1.20 -1.05
CA VAL A 106 10.00 -1.96 -2.14
C VAL A 106 9.47 -0.99 -3.20
N VAL A 107 8.74 0.04 -2.80
CA VAL A 107 8.21 1.06 -3.72
C VAL A 107 9.33 1.78 -4.45
N ARG A 108 10.44 2.11 -3.76
CA ARG A 108 11.61 2.72 -4.40
C ARG A 108 12.28 1.81 -5.42
N ALA A 109 12.41 0.51 -5.13
CA ALA A 109 12.94 -0.46 -6.08
C ALA A 109 12.06 -0.55 -7.32
N MET A 110 10.74 -0.70 -7.14
CA MET A 110 9.77 -0.73 -8.25
C MET A 110 9.82 0.55 -9.11
N ALA A 111 9.89 1.73 -8.48
CA ALA A 111 10.03 2.99 -9.20
C ALA A 111 11.34 3.07 -9.99
N GLY A 112 12.42 2.51 -9.44
CA GLY A 112 13.69 2.34 -10.15
C GLY A 112 13.54 1.50 -11.41
N ASP A 113 12.93 0.31 -11.29
CA ASP A 113 12.71 -0.59 -12.42
C ASP A 113 11.85 0.04 -13.52
N VAL A 114 10.78 0.76 -13.13
CA VAL A 114 9.91 1.49 -14.08
C VAL A 114 10.70 2.56 -14.82
N ARG A 115 11.56 3.30 -14.12
CA ARG A 115 12.41 4.33 -14.74
C ARG A 115 13.38 3.73 -15.75
N THR A 116 14.07 2.64 -15.40
CA THR A 116 14.98 1.96 -16.33
C THR A 116 14.25 1.50 -17.59
N ARG A 117 13.09 0.85 -17.44
CA ARG A 117 12.27 0.43 -18.60
C ARG A 117 11.83 1.61 -19.45
N ALA A 118 11.46 2.73 -18.84
CA ALA A 118 11.07 3.93 -19.57
C ALA A 118 12.24 4.53 -20.36
N GLU A 119 13.46 4.49 -19.83
CA GLU A 119 14.69 4.91 -20.51
C GLU A 119 15.02 3.98 -21.69
N ASP A 120 14.91 2.67 -21.51
CA ASP A 120 15.11 1.69 -22.57
C ASP A 120 14.14 1.90 -23.74
N LEU A 121 12.85 2.06 -23.43
CA LEU A 121 11.81 2.33 -24.41
C LEU A 121 12.03 3.66 -25.13
N ARG A 122 12.48 4.69 -24.42
CA ARG A 122 12.84 5.97 -25.02
C ARG A 122 13.98 5.79 -26.03
N GLY A 123 15.05 5.12 -25.63
CA GLY A 123 16.18 4.85 -26.51
C GLY A 123 15.80 4.03 -27.73
N GLU A 124 14.90 3.05 -27.58
CA GLU A 124 14.36 2.29 -28.71
C GLU A 124 13.54 3.18 -29.67
N ALA A 125 12.67 4.03 -29.13
CA ALA A 125 11.86 4.95 -29.93
C ALA A 125 12.74 5.92 -30.73
N GLU A 126 13.79 6.46 -30.11
CA GLU A 126 14.76 7.35 -30.76
C GLU A 126 15.49 6.65 -31.91
N ARG A 127 15.96 5.42 -31.72
CA ARG A 127 16.61 4.64 -32.79
C ARG A 127 15.67 4.37 -33.96
N ARG A 128 14.42 3.99 -33.68
CA ARG A 128 13.41 3.74 -34.72
C ARG A 128 13.10 5.00 -35.52
N LEU A 129 12.99 6.14 -34.84
CA LEU A 129 12.74 7.43 -35.50
C LEU A 129 13.93 7.84 -36.39
N ALA A 130 15.16 7.67 -35.91
CA ALA A 130 16.37 7.95 -36.70
C ALA A 130 16.43 7.09 -37.96
N ALA A 131 16.20 5.78 -37.85
CA ALA A 131 16.18 4.86 -38.99
C ALA A 131 15.09 5.24 -40.00
N SER A 132 13.90 5.64 -39.54
CA SER A 132 12.83 6.09 -40.42
C SER A 132 13.22 7.34 -41.21
N ARG A 133 13.87 8.31 -40.57
CA ARG A 133 14.34 9.55 -41.21
C ARG A 133 15.43 9.28 -42.24
N GLU A 134 16.37 8.37 -41.93
CA GLU A 134 17.42 7.97 -42.86
C GLU A 134 16.85 7.28 -44.10
N ALA A 135 15.91 6.34 -43.91
CA ALA A 135 15.23 5.66 -45.01
C ALA A 135 14.44 6.62 -45.90
N GLU A 136 13.75 7.60 -45.30
CA GLU A 136 13.04 8.66 -46.02
C GLU A 136 14.00 9.51 -46.86
N ALA A 137 15.10 9.99 -46.26
CA ALA A 137 16.11 10.77 -46.98
C ALA A 137 16.74 9.98 -48.14
N ALA A 138 17.04 8.69 -47.93
CA ALA A 138 17.57 7.82 -48.97
C ALA A 138 16.57 7.60 -50.12
N LEU A 139 15.28 7.44 -49.81
CA LEU A 139 14.23 7.29 -50.83
C LEU A 139 14.08 8.58 -51.66
N ILE A 140 14.05 9.74 -51.02
CA ILE A 140 13.99 11.04 -51.69
C ILE A 140 15.20 11.23 -52.61
N GLY A 141 16.42 10.98 -52.10
CA GLY A 141 17.63 11.09 -52.91
C GLY A 141 17.63 10.17 -54.14
N ARG A 142 17.13 8.95 -54.01
CA ARG A 142 16.96 8.03 -55.15
C ARG A 142 15.94 8.54 -56.17
N ALA A 143 14.80 9.07 -55.70
CA ALA A 143 13.77 9.61 -56.58
C ALA A 143 14.27 10.82 -57.38
N GLU A 144 14.99 11.75 -56.73
CA GLU A 144 15.61 12.89 -57.40
C GLU A 144 16.65 12.47 -58.44
N GLY A 145 17.42 11.42 -58.16
CA GLY A 145 18.39 10.87 -59.11
C GLY A 145 17.75 10.33 -60.39
N VAL A 146 16.57 9.69 -60.28
CA VAL A 146 15.81 9.18 -61.44
C VAL A 146 15.22 10.31 -62.28
N VAL A 147 14.81 11.43 -61.68
CA VAL A 147 14.24 12.57 -62.42
C VAL A 147 15.32 13.36 -63.18
N ARG A 148 16.57 13.36 -62.69
CA ARG A 148 17.68 14.12 -63.28
C ARG A 148 18.49 13.34 -64.34
N GLY A 149 18.38 12.01 -64.38
CA GLY A 149 19.08 11.13 -65.32
C GLY A 149 18.19 10.71 -66.47
#